data_AF-A0A3M4A0R5-F1
#
_entry.id   AF-A0A3M4A0R5-F1
#
_cell.length_a   1.000
_cell.length_b   1.000
_cell.length_c   1.000
_cell.angle_alpha   90.00
_cell.angle_beta   90.00
_cell.angle_gamma   90.00
#
_symmetry.space_group_name_H-M   'P 1'
#
loop_
_entity.id
_entity.type
_entity.pdbx_description
1 polymer ?
#
loop_
_entity_poly.entity_id
_entity_poly.type
_entity_poly.pdbx_seq_one_letter_code
_entity_poly.pdbx_strand_id
1 'polypeptide(L)'
;MGGEEFGVILPVSGEPVACDYVLRLLDTIRRSPAVSSLTCSAGLADIDANSTSSQVLKTADINMYQAKREGKDRAFWRGVPMTDLPAQGPMGEGEEVRALAP
;
A
#
# COMPACT_ATOMS: atom_id res chain seq x y z
N MET A 1 15.81 -3.25 -10.16
CA MET A 1 15.28 -2.09 -10.88
C MET A 1 15.74 -2.19 -12.33
N GLY A 2 15.12 -3.10 -13.10
CA GLY A 2 15.27 -3.20 -14.56
C GLY A 2 14.41 -2.17 -15.30
N GLY A 3 14.35 -2.25 -16.63
CA GLY A 3 13.69 -1.23 -17.48
C GLY A 3 12.17 -1.08 -17.31
N GLU A 4 11.52 -1.99 -16.61
CA GLU A 4 10.07 -2.00 -16.36
C GLU A 4 9.73 -1.91 -14.86
N GLU A 5 10.70 -1.58 -14.00
CA GLU A 5 10.54 -1.53 -12.55
C GLU A 5 10.66 -0.10 -12.02
N PHE A 6 9.74 0.26 -11.13
CA PHE A 6 9.69 1.58 -10.49
C PHE A 6 9.73 1.43 -8.97
N GLY A 7 10.46 2.31 -8.29
CA GLY A 7 10.48 2.40 -6.83
C GLY A 7 9.73 3.64 -6.34
N VAL A 8 8.91 3.47 -5.30
CA VAL A 8 8.20 4.57 -4.62
C VAL A 8 8.58 4.52 -3.14
N ILE A 9 9.06 5.63 -2.59
CA ILE A 9 9.30 5.78 -1.15
C ILE A 9 8.14 6.58 -0.60
N LEU A 10 7.40 6.00 0.34
CA LEU A 10 6.34 6.68 1.05
C LEU A 10 6.91 7.32 2.32
N PRO A 11 6.58 8.59 2.62
CA PRO A 11 6.91 9.17 3.92
C PRO A 11 6.26 8.36 5.03
N VAL A 12 6.80 8.48 6.25
CA VAL A 12 6.30 7.78 7.44
C VAL A 12 4.80 8.02 7.54
N SER A 13 4.05 6.98 7.23
CA SER A 13 2.60 6.95 7.15
C SER A 13 2.15 5.73 7.93
N GLY A 14 1.07 5.88 8.69
CA GLY A 14 0.46 4.72 9.35
C GLY A 14 0.07 3.68 8.31
N GLU A 15 0.08 2.41 8.71
CA GLU A 15 -0.28 1.27 7.86
C GLU A 15 -1.56 1.49 7.02
N PRO A 16 -2.66 2.05 7.55
CA PRO A 16 -3.85 2.31 6.74
C PRO A 16 -3.63 3.29 5.59
N VAL A 17 -2.81 4.32 5.80
CA VAL A 17 -2.52 5.36 4.79
C VAL A 17 -1.61 4.80 3.70
N ALA A 18 -0.61 4.00 4.07
CA ALA A 18 0.24 3.31 3.11
C ALA A 18 -0.58 2.33 2.25
N CYS A 19 -1.50 1.59 2.87
CA CYS A 19 -2.42 0.70 2.18
C CYS A 19 -3.31 1.43 1.17
N ASP A 20 -4.03 2.46 1.62
CA ASP A 20 -4.89 3.28 0.75
C ASP A 20 -4.12 3.83 -0.45
N TYR A 21 -2.94 4.42 -0.19
CA TYR A 21 -2.12 5.00 -1.26
C TYR A 21 -1.74 3.98 -2.32
N VAL A 22 -1.26 2.80 -1.93
CA VAL A 22 -0.83 1.77 -2.89
C VAL A 22 -2.01 1.23 -3.68
N LEU A 23 -3.14 0.96 -3.03
CA LEU A 23 -4.33 0.44 -3.71
C LEU A 23 -4.87 1.46 -4.72
N ARG A 24 -4.91 2.74 -4.34
CA ARG A 24 -5.29 3.84 -5.25
C ARG A 24 -4.31 4.02 -6.39
N LEU A 25 -3.01 3.86 -6.15
CA LEU A 25 -1.99 3.93 -7.20
C LEU A 25 -2.22 2.82 -8.25
N LEU A 26 -2.46 1.59 -7.81
CA LEU A 26 -2.76 0.48 -8.71
C LEU A 26 -4.07 0.71 -9.49
N ASP A 27 -5.13 1.16 -8.82
CA ASP A 27 -6.40 1.48 -9.48
C ASP A 27 -6.25 2.62 -10.51
N THR A 28 -5.44 3.64 -10.19
CA THR A 28 -5.12 4.74 -11.12
C THR A 28 -4.42 4.21 -12.36
N ILE A 29 -3.46 3.29 -12.21
CA ILE A 29 -2.76 2.67 -13.35
C ILE A 29 -3.74 1.87 -14.22
N ARG A 30 -4.63 1.07 -13.60
CA ARG A 30 -5.66 0.29 -14.33
C ARG A 30 -6.59 1.17 -15.16
N ARG A 31 -6.95 2.35 -14.64
CA ARG A 31 -7.85 3.31 -15.29
C ARG A 31 -7.13 4.28 -16.22
N SER A 32 -5.81 4.27 -16.25
CA SER A 32 -5.03 5.19 -17.06
C SER A 32 -5.30 4.95 -18.55
N PRO A 33 -5.54 6.02 -19.36
CA PRO A 33 -5.67 5.88 -20.80
C PRO A 33 -4.36 5.35 -21.39
N ALA A 34 -4.38 4.11 -21.88
CA ALA A 34 -3.24 3.46 -22.51
C ALA A 34 -3.71 2.73 -23.77
N VAL A 35 -2.77 2.48 -24.70
CA VAL A 35 -3.03 1.76 -25.96
C VAL A 35 -3.53 0.33 -25.70
N SER A 36 -3.20 -0.23 -24.54
CA SER A 36 -3.70 -1.52 -24.03
C SER A 36 -3.93 -1.45 -22.52
N SER A 37 -4.71 -2.38 -21.98
CA SER A 37 -4.94 -2.49 -20.53
C SER A 37 -3.62 -2.70 -19.79
N LEU A 38 -3.26 -1.77 -18.90
CA LEU A 38 -2.04 -1.83 -18.10
C LEU A 38 -2.39 -2.11 -16.64
N THR A 39 -1.66 -3.04 -16.04
CA THR A 39 -1.77 -3.38 -14.61
C THR A 39 -0.39 -3.44 -14.00
N CYS A 40 -0.26 -3.19 -12.70
CA CYS A 40 1.00 -3.34 -11.98
C CYS A 40 0.86 -4.32 -10.81
N SER A 41 1.94 -5.01 -10.49
CA SER A 41 2.07 -5.76 -9.24
C SER A 41 3.12 -5.08 -8.38
N ALA A 42 2.86 -4.97 -7.09
CA ALA A 42 3.72 -4.24 -6.17
C ALA A 42 4.11 -5.09 -4.96
N GLY A 43 5.26 -4.81 -4.39
CA GLY A 43 5.71 -5.37 -3.14
C GLY A 43 6.23 -4.27 -2.23
N LEU A 44 5.77 -4.26 -0.98
CA LEU A 44 6.14 -3.25 -0.01
C LEU A 44 7.22 -3.78 0.93
N ALA A 45 8.03 -2.87 1.45
CA ALA A 45 8.97 -3.14 2.53
C ALA A 45 8.93 -1.99 3.53
N ASP A 46 8.95 -2.33 4.81
CA ASP A 46 9.18 -1.35 5.87
C ASP A 46 10.62 -0.83 5.77
N ILE A 47 10.80 0.48 6.01
CA ILE A 47 12.10 1.13 6.09
C ILE A 47 12.26 1.63 7.51
N ASP A 48 13.21 1.06 8.26
CA ASP A 48 13.58 1.51 9.59
C ASP A 48 15.03 2.01 9.63
N ALA A 49 15.43 2.58 10.78
CA ALA A 49 16.76 3.17 10.96
C ALA A 49 17.91 2.15 10.84
N ASN A 50 17.63 0.86 10.95
CA ASN A 50 18.63 -0.21 10.90
C ASN A 50 18.65 -0.93 9.54
N SER A 51 17.72 -0.59 8.65
CA SER A 51 17.54 -1.24 7.37
C SER A 51 18.55 -0.72 6.35
N THR A 52 19.28 -1.65 5.72
CA THR A 52 20.08 -1.32 4.53
C THR A 52 19.19 -1.22 3.30
N SER A 53 19.58 -0.41 2.32
CA SER A 53 18.88 -0.31 1.04
C SER A 53 18.71 -1.67 0.35
N SER A 54 19.73 -2.54 0.42
CA SER A 54 19.67 -3.89 -0.13
C SER A 54 18.63 -4.78 0.55
N GLN A 55 18.46 -4.67 1.88
CA GLN A 55 17.43 -5.42 2.61
C GLN A 55 16.03 -4.94 2.23
N VAL A 56 15.81 -3.62 2.18
CA VAL A 56 14.53 -3.02 1.79
C VAL A 56 14.15 -3.46 0.38
N LEU A 57 15.06 -3.31 -0.58
CA LEU A 57 14.81 -3.70 -1.97
C LEU A 57 14.55 -5.19 -2.11
N LYS A 58 15.29 -6.04 -1.39
CA LYS A 58 15.08 -7.49 -1.41
C LYS A 58 13.70 -7.86 -0.85
N THR A 59 13.28 -7.25 0.24
CA THR A 59 11.95 -7.49 0.83
C THR A 59 10.82 -7.03 -0.10
N ALA A 60 10.97 -5.85 -0.71
CA ALA A 60 10.01 -5.34 -1.69
C ALA A 60 9.91 -6.28 -2.90
N ASP A 61 11.04 -6.77 -3.41
CA ASP A 61 11.08 -7.71 -4.54
C ASP A 61 10.42 -9.05 -4.19
N ILE A 62 10.68 -9.61 -3.01
CA ILE A 62 10.03 -10.84 -2.55
C ILE A 62 8.51 -10.69 -2.51
N ASN A 63 8.00 -9.58 -1.95
CA ASN A 63 6.56 -9.33 -1.90
C ASN A 63 5.98 -9.09 -3.32
N MET A 64 6.68 -8.36 -4.19
CA MET A 64 6.25 -8.16 -5.58
C MET A 64 6.19 -9.49 -6.33
N TYR A 65 7.16 -10.37 -6.08
CA TYR A 65 7.20 -11.70 -6.65
C TYR A 65 5.99 -12.55 -6.19
N GLN A 66 5.60 -12.48 -4.92
CA GLN A 66 4.38 -13.11 -4.42
C GLN A 66 3.13 -12.57 -5.12
N ALA A 67 3.01 -11.25 -5.28
CA ALA A 67 1.92 -10.64 -6.03
C ALA A 67 1.82 -11.17 -7.47
N LYS A 68 2.97 -11.32 -8.15
CA LYS A 68 3.03 -11.90 -9.50
C LYS A 68 2.61 -13.37 -9.52
N ARG A 69 3.00 -14.16 -8.52
CA ARG A 69 2.63 -15.58 -8.39
C ARG A 69 1.16 -15.79 -8.10
N GLU A 70 0.55 -14.91 -7.31
CA GLU A 70 -0.84 -15.01 -6.88
C GLU A 70 -1.83 -14.42 -7.90
N GLY A 71 -1.43 -14.28 -9.17
CA GLY A 71 -2.32 -13.85 -10.26
C GLY A 71 -2.12 -12.42 -10.75
N LYS A 72 -1.06 -11.72 -10.30
CA LYS A 72 -0.72 -10.34 -10.71
C LYS A 72 -1.79 -9.32 -10.30
N ASP A 73 -1.60 -8.09 -10.75
CA ASP A 73 -2.49 -6.94 -10.55
C ASP A 73 -2.88 -6.70 -9.07
N ARG A 74 -1.91 -6.85 -8.16
CA ARG A 74 -2.10 -6.71 -6.72
C ARG A 74 -0.82 -6.30 -6.02
N ALA A 75 -0.95 -5.92 -4.76
CA ALA A 75 0.17 -5.63 -3.89
C ALA A 75 0.29 -6.67 -2.77
N PHE A 76 1.51 -6.90 -2.30
CA PHE A 76 1.79 -7.70 -1.11
C PHE A 76 2.64 -6.88 -0.14
N TRP A 77 2.39 -7.08 1.15
CA TRP A 77 3.18 -6.50 2.22
C TRP A 77 3.29 -7.51 3.36
N ARG A 78 4.49 -7.69 3.92
CA ARG A 78 4.76 -8.66 5.00
C ARG A 78 4.27 -10.08 4.69
N GLY A 79 4.34 -10.49 3.42
CA GLY A 79 3.93 -11.82 2.98
C GLY A 79 2.43 -12.03 2.80
N VAL A 80 1.61 -11.01 2.98
CA VAL A 80 0.15 -11.09 2.79
C VAL A 80 -0.33 -10.19 1.65
N PRO A 81 -1.38 -10.59 0.91
CA PRO A 81 -1.98 -9.72 -0.09
C PRO A 81 -2.58 -8.48 0.57
N MET A 82 -2.28 -7.31 0.01
CA MET A 82 -2.98 -6.09 0.38
C MET A 82 -4.38 -6.17 -0.23
N THR A 83 -5.37 -6.12 0.63
CA THR A 83 -6.79 -6.04 0.25
C THR A 83 -7.29 -4.67 0.62
N ASP A 84 -8.37 -4.21 -0.02
CA ASP A 84 -9.08 -3.03 0.47
C ASP A 84 -9.41 -3.26 1.95
N LEU A 85 -8.75 -2.50 2.82
CA LEU A 85 -9.25 -2.34 4.18
C LEU A 85 -10.64 -1.71 4.00
N PRO A 86 -11.72 -2.27 4.58
CA PRO A 86 -13.00 -1.59 4.57
C PRO A 86 -12.74 -0.18 5.10
N ALA A 87 -13.11 0.83 4.30
CA ALA A 87 -13.00 2.23 4.68
C ALA A 87 -13.46 2.34 6.13
N GLN A 88 -12.55 2.70 7.02
CA GLN A 88 -12.85 2.84 8.44
C GLN A 88 -14.06 3.76 8.51
N GLY A 89 -15.18 3.24 9.02
CA GLY A 89 -16.40 4.02 9.22
C GLY A 89 -16.08 5.29 9.99
N PRO A 90 -16.90 6.35 9.85
CA PRO A 90 -16.58 7.66 10.39
C PRO A 90 -16.14 7.53 11.84
N MET A 91 -14.91 8.00 12.10
CA MET A 91 -14.32 8.11 13.43
C MET A 91 -15.34 8.83 14.30
N GLY A 92 -15.94 8.06 15.22
CA GLY A 92 -17.07 8.48 16.04
C GLY A 92 -16.80 9.82 16.70
N GLU A 93 -17.81 10.66 16.57
CA GLU A 93 -17.91 12.02 17.08
C GLU A 93 -17.56 12.09 18.56
N GLY A 94 -16.91 13.19 18.95
CA GLY A 94 -16.49 13.44 20.32
C GLY A 94 -17.64 13.27 21.30
N GLU A 95 -17.41 12.45 22.32
CA GLU A 95 -18.33 12.25 23.44
C GLU A 95 -18.57 13.59 24.13
N GLU A 96 -19.82 14.08 24.02
CA GLU A 96 -20.35 15.26 24.67
C GLU A 96 -19.97 15.29 26.15
N VAL A 97 -19.30 16.38 26.53
CA VAL A 97 -19.16 16.81 27.92
C VAL A 97 -20.56 16.95 28.53
N ARG A 98 -20.87 16.01 29.43
CA ARG A 98 -22.01 16.02 30.36
C ARG A 98 -22.44 17.44 30.75
N ALA A 99 -23.60 17.87 30.24
CA ALA A 99 -24.32 18.99 30.81
C ALA A 99 -24.85 18.58 32.19
N LEU A 100 -24.28 19.20 33.24
CA LEU A 100 -24.73 19.09 34.61
C LEU A 100 -25.33 20.44 35.01
N ALA A 101 -26.66 20.52 35.13
CA ALA A 101 -27.38 21.52 35.93
C ALA A 101 -28.90 21.28 35.86
N PRO A 102 -29.70 21.78 36.82
CA PRO A 102 -29.34 22.57 38.01
C PRO A 102 -29.44 21.82 39.35
#